data_AF-A0A528J4U6-F1
#
_entry.id   AF-A0A528J4U6-F1
#
_cell.length_a   1.000
_cell.length_b   1.000
_cell.length_c   1.000
_cell.angle_alpha   90.00
_cell.angle_beta   90.00
_cell.angle_gamma   90.00
#
_symmetry.space_group_name_H-M   'P 1'
#
loop_
_entity.id
_entity.type
_entity.pdbx_description
1 polymer ?
#
loop_
_entity_poly.entity_id
_entity_poly.type
_entity_poly.pdbx_seq_one_letter_code
_entity_poly.pdbx_strand_id
1 'polypeptide(L)'
;MAKTNAPLLAFNRGLVSSSALTRVDVDRIRLSAEVMENWLPKTAGSMFLRPGFGYLGSSRNNAFAIDIPFVAATDDTAHIEFADGKMRVRIDDVLISR
;
A
#
# COMPACT_ATOMS: atom_id res chain seq x y z
N MET A 1 40.55 -18.49 2.16
CA MET A 1 39.21 -17.85 2.30
C MET A 1 38.21 -18.64 1.49
N ALA A 2 37.06 -18.98 2.09
CA ALA A 2 36.00 -19.71 1.37
C ALA A 2 35.34 -18.77 0.35
N LYS A 3 35.30 -19.17 -0.92
CA LYS A 3 34.58 -18.44 -1.97
C LYS A 3 33.08 -18.65 -1.77
N THR A 4 32.34 -17.56 -1.57
CA THR A 4 30.88 -17.61 -1.47
C THR A 4 30.28 -17.20 -2.82
N ASN A 5 29.57 -18.11 -3.46
CA ASN A 5 28.76 -17.79 -4.64
C ASN A 5 27.43 -17.22 -4.17
N ALA A 6 27.35 -15.89 -4.05
CA ALA A 6 26.14 -15.19 -3.68
C ALA A 6 25.29 -14.84 -4.91
N PRO A 7 23.94 -14.92 -4.83
CA PRO A 7 23.07 -14.37 -5.86
C PRO A 7 23.29 -12.86 -6.00
N LEU A 8 23.39 -12.38 -7.24
CA LEU A 8 23.90 -11.04 -7.55
C LEU A 8 22.93 -9.90 -7.22
N LEU A 9 21.62 -10.05 -7.45
CA LEU A 9 20.57 -9.14 -7.02
C LEU A 9 19.20 -9.69 -7.42
N ALA A 10 18.22 -9.63 -6.53
CA ALA A 10 16.79 -9.73 -6.89
C ALA A 10 16.03 -8.70 -6.06
N PHE A 11 14.93 -8.13 -6.54
CA PHE A 11 14.22 -7.06 -5.81
C PHE A 11 13.01 -7.54 -5.01
N ASN A 12 12.86 -8.85 -4.84
CA ASN A 12 11.60 -9.48 -4.51
C ASN A 12 11.29 -9.60 -3.00
N ARG A 13 12.11 -9.04 -2.09
CA ARG A 13 11.99 -9.23 -0.62
C ARG A 13 11.50 -8.03 0.21
N GLY A 14 11.02 -6.96 -0.42
CA GLY A 14 10.45 -5.79 0.29
C GLY A 14 11.41 -4.61 0.36
N LEU A 15 10.93 -3.49 0.93
CA LEU A 15 11.67 -2.23 0.98
C LEU A 15 12.60 -2.20 2.20
N VAL A 16 13.84 -1.79 2.00
CA VAL A 16 14.84 -1.57 3.07
C VAL A 16 15.44 -0.18 2.96
N SER A 17 15.95 0.37 4.07
CA SER A 17 16.66 1.64 4.05
C SER A 17 17.96 1.53 3.26
N SER A 18 18.40 2.64 2.66
CA SER A 18 19.68 2.72 1.93
C SER A 18 20.88 2.24 2.77
N SER A 19 20.89 2.59 4.06
CA SER A 19 21.92 2.15 5.02
C SER A 19 21.96 0.64 5.24
N ALA A 20 20.87 -0.07 5.01
CA ALA A 20 20.81 -1.51 5.18
C ALA A 20 21.36 -2.26 3.96
N LEU A 21 21.41 -1.65 2.77
CA LEU A 21 21.83 -2.31 1.52
C LEU A 21 23.25 -2.89 1.56
N THR A 22 24.12 -2.30 2.37
CA THR A 22 25.51 -2.73 2.52
C THR A 22 25.68 -3.93 3.46
N ARG A 23 24.60 -4.40 4.12
CA ARG A 23 24.62 -5.54 5.05
C ARG A 23 24.76 -6.86 4.31
N VAL A 24 26.00 -7.24 4.03
CA VAL A 24 26.36 -8.52 3.40
C VAL A 24 26.18 -9.72 4.34
N ASP A 25 26.12 -9.51 5.64
CA ASP A 25 25.91 -10.52 6.67
C ASP A 25 24.44 -10.98 6.77
N VAL A 26 23.52 -10.22 6.20
CA VAL A 26 22.09 -10.50 6.23
C VAL A 26 21.62 -10.91 4.84
N ASP A 27 21.48 -12.22 4.62
CA ASP A 27 21.18 -12.78 3.29
C ASP A 27 19.95 -12.17 2.61
N ARG A 28 18.92 -11.82 3.39
CA ARG A 28 17.68 -11.23 2.85
C ARG A 28 17.85 -9.82 2.28
N ILE A 29 18.85 -9.06 2.74
CA ILE A 29 19.09 -7.68 2.27
C ILE A 29 19.49 -7.67 0.80
N ARG A 30 20.26 -8.68 0.37
CA ARG A 30 20.69 -8.85 -1.03
C ARG A 30 19.52 -9.06 -2.01
N LEU A 31 18.33 -9.36 -1.48
CA LEU A 31 17.11 -9.60 -2.24
C LEU A 31 16.08 -8.47 -2.08
N SER A 32 16.38 -7.45 -1.27
CA SER A 32 15.47 -6.33 -0.98
C SER A 32 15.72 -5.15 -1.92
N ALA A 33 14.73 -4.27 -2.04
CA ALA A 33 14.84 -3.04 -2.83
C ALA A 33 14.94 -1.81 -1.93
N GLU A 34 15.68 -0.80 -2.36
CA GLU A 34 15.65 0.54 -1.74
C GLU A 34 14.37 1.30 -2.17
N VAL A 35 13.98 1.14 -3.43
CA VAL A 35 12.87 1.85 -4.06
C VAL A 35 11.93 0.86 -4.73
N MET A 36 10.62 1.04 -4.52
CA MET A 36 9.56 0.26 -5.16
C MET A 36 8.53 1.20 -5.79
N GLU A 37 8.65 1.45 -7.09
CA GLU A 37 7.71 2.29 -7.81
C GLU A 37 6.64 1.44 -8.50
N ASN A 38 5.36 1.63 -8.14
CA ASN A 38 4.23 0.88 -8.68
C ASN A 38 4.31 -0.65 -8.51
N TRP A 39 5.04 -1.14 -7.51
CA TRP A 39 5.08 -2.56 -7.14
C TRP A 39 4.54 -2.79 -5.72
N LEU A 40 3.85 -3.93 -5.51
CA LEU A 40 3.51 -4.44 -4.19
C LEU A 40 4.26 -5.75 -3.89
N PRO A 41 5.05 -5.83 -2.81
CA PRO A 41 5.66 -7.08 -2.35
C PRO A 41 4.66 -7.94 -1.58
N LYS A 42 4.70 -9.26 -1.79
CA LYS A 42 4.03 -10.25 -0.93
C LYS A 42 4.99 -10.72 0.16
N THR A 43 4.45 -11.12 1.31
CA THR A 43 5.22 -11.74 2.41
C THR A 43 6.03 -12.95 1.96
N ALA A 44 5.52 -13.72 0.99
CA ALA A 44 6.19 -14.89 0.41
C ALA A 44 7.36 -14.55 -0.53
N GLY A 45 7.61 -13.27 -0.84
CA GLY A 45 8.75 -12.83 -1.63
C GLY A 45 8.50 -12.75 -3.14
N SER A 46 7.25 -12.78 -3.62
CA SER A 46 6.91 -12.37 -4.99
C SER A 46 6.50 -10.90 -5.00
N MET A 47 6.78 -10.17 -6.07
CA MET A 47 6.21 -8.84 -6.31
C MET A 47 5.25 -8.88 -7.49
N PHE A 48 4.25 -8.02 -7.45
CA PHE A 48 3.33 -7.82 -8.56
C PHE A 48 3.10 -6.32 -8.76
N LEU A 49 2.70 -5.96 -9.98
CA LEU A 49 2.36 -4.57 -10.30
C LEU A 49 1.21 -4.12 -9.38
N ARG A 50 1.36 -2.95 -8.77
CA ARG A 50 0.31 -2.36 -7.93
C ARG A 50 -0.98 -2.29 -8.74
N PRO A 51 -2.09 -2.89 -8.27
CA PRO A 51 -3.37 -2.74 -8.94
C PRO A 51 -3.70 -1.25 -9.08
N GLY A 52 -4.18 -0.85 -10.25
CA GLY A 52 -4.66 0.50 -10.45
C GLY A 52 -5.81 0.81 -9.50
N PHE A 53 -5.85 2.01 -8.95
CA PHE A 53 -7.02 2.51 -8.24
C PHE A 53 -7.98 3.16 -9.24
N GLY A 54 -9.28 2.91 -9.07
CA GLY A 54 -10.33 3.66 -9.76
C GLY A 54 -10.56 5.02 -9.10
N TYR A 55 -10.86 6.04 -9.88
CA TYR A 55 -11.27 7.33 -9.33
C TYR A 55 -12.74 7.27 -8.87
N LEU A 56 -12.95 7.34 -7.55
CA LEU A 56 -14.30 7.33 -6.95
C LEU A 56 -14.89 8.73 -6.72
N GLY A 57 -14.06 9.77 -6.85
CA GLY A 57 -14.44 11.16 -6.59
C GLY A 57 -13.48 11.87 -5.66
N SER A 58 -13.77 13.14 -5.40
CA SER A 58 -13.03 13.96 -4.45
C SER A 58 -13.76 14.12 -3.12
N SER A 59 -12.98 14.44 -2.09
CA SER A 59 -13.49 14.87 -0.79
C SER A 59 -14.32 16.14 -0.94
N ARG A 60 -15.14 16.44 0.07
CA ARG A 60 -15.98 17.64 0.04
C ARG A 60 -15.10 18.88 -0.16
N ASN A 61 -15.38 19.65 -1.21
CA ASN A 61 -14.62 20.85 -1.60
C ASN A 61 -13.11 20.63 -1.78
N ASN A 62 -12.68 19.40 -2.07
CA ASN A 62 -11.27 19.00 -2.11
C ASN A 62 -10.52 19.29 -0.79
N ALA A 63 -11.22 19.38 0.33
CA ALA A 63 -10.63 19.56 1.64
C ALA A 63 -9.96 18.27 2.13
N PHE A 64 -9.10 18.38 3.15
CA PHE A 64 -8.60 17.20 3.86
C PHE A 64 -9.77 16.38 4.39
N ALA A 65 -9.74 15.06 4.15
CA ALA A 65 -10.78 14.13 4.54
C ALA A 65 -10.21 13.01 5.39
N ILE A 66 -11.01 12.55 6.35
CA ILE A 66 -10.80 11.30 7.06
C ILE A 66 -11.94 10.37 6.66
N ASP A 67 -11.59 9.24 6.05
CA ASP A 67 -12.52 8.18 5.67
C ASP A 67 -12.48 7.05 6.70
N ILE A 68 -13.62 6.72 7.28
CA ILE A 68 -13.79 5.66 8.28
C ILE A 68 -14.62 4.53 7.66
N PRO A 69 -14.10 3.30 7.58
CA PRO A 69 -14.90 2.16 7.17
C PRO A 69 -15.93 1.85 8.27
N PHE A 70 -17.19 1.72 7.87
CA PHE A 70 -18.30 1.33 8.72
C PHE A 70 -18.83 -0.03 8.28
N VAL A 71 -18.92 -0.97 9.20
CA VAL A 71 -19.38 -2.34 8.95
C VAL A 71 -20.52 -2.62 9.92
N ALA A 72 -21.75 -2.65 9.42
CA ALA A 72 -22.92 -3.01 10.22
C ALA A 72 -23.16 -4.53 10.21
N ALA A 73 -22.96 -5.16 9.06
CA ALA A 73 -23.00 -6.61 8.85
C ALA A 73 -21.98 -7.01 7.77
N THR A 74 -21.85 -8.30 7.50
CA THR A 74 -20.97 -8.83 6.43
C THR A 74 -21.32 -8.33 5.02
N ASP A 75 -22.58 -7.98 4.80
CA ASP A 75 -23.16 -7.52 3.53
C ASP A 75 -23.68 -6.08 3.61
N ASP A 76 -23.51 -5.41 4.77
CA ASP A 76 -23.92 -4.02 4.99
C ASP A 76 -22.72 -3.21 5.47
N THR A 77 -22.10 -2.52 4.51
CA THR A 77 -20.91 -1.69 4.74
C THR A 77 -21.09 -0.32 4.10
N ALA A 78 -20.46 0.68 4.71
CA ALA A 78 -20.45 2.03 4.21
C ALA A 78 -19.08 2.69 4.46
N HIS A 79 -18.79 3.73 3.69
CA HIS A 79 -17.67 4.62 3.96
C HIS A 79 -18.19 5.96 4.49
N ILE A 80 -17.72 6.34 5.68
CA ILE A 80 -18.07 7.62 6.30
C ILE A 80 -16.91 8.58 6.08
N GLU A 81 -17.16 9.63 5.30
CA GLU A 81 -16.19 10.69 5.01
C GLU A 81 -16.46 11.89 5.94
N PHE A 82 -15.44 12.34 6.66
CA PHE A 82 -15.44 13.63 7.36
C PHE A 82 -14.54 14.62 6.63
N ALA A 83 -15.14 15.63 6.01
CA ALA A 83 -14.43 16.66 5.26
C ALA A 83 -15.18 17.99 5.32
N ASP A 84 -14.45 19.10 5.42
CA ASP A 84 -15.00 20.46 5.37
C ASP A 84 -16.19 20.68 6.33
N GLY A 85 -16.05 20.22 7.57
CA GLY A 85 -17.08 20.36 8.62
C GLY A 85 -18.38 19.59 8.37
N LYS A 86 -18.40 18.65 7.42
CA LYS A 86 -19.55 17.80 7.10
C LYS A 86 -19.17 16.33 7.12
N MET A 87 -20.14 15.50 7.48
CA MET A 87 -20.08 14.05 7.31
C MET A 87 -20.87 13.67 6.05
N ARG A 88 -20.28 12.84 5.20
CA ARG A 88 -20.92 12.26 4.01
C ARG A 88 -20.81 10.74 4.07
N VAL A 89 -21.75 10.04 3.42
CA VAL A 89 -21.79 8.57 3.41
C VAL A 89 -21.70 8.08 1.98
N ARG A 90 -20.88 7.05 1.75
CA ARG A 90 -20.82 6.29 0.51
C ARG A 90 -21.24 4.85 0.76
N ILE A 91 -22.07 4.31 -0.13
CA ILE A 91 -22.43 2.89 -0.16
C ILE A 91 -22.13 2.41 -1.59
N ASP A 92 -21.48 1.25 -1.71
CA ASP A 92 -21.05 0.68 -2.99
C ASP A 92 -20.31 1.69 -3.87
N ASP A 93 -19.34 2.40 -3.28
CA ASP A 93 -18.54 3.47 -3.89
C ASP A 93 -19.31 4.71 -4.36
N VAL A 94 -20.62 4.78 -4.16
CA VAL A 94 -21.50 5.89 -4.57
C VAL A 94 -21.81 6.80 -3.39
N LEU A 95 -21.62 8.11 -3.59
CA LEU A 95 -21.97 9.13 -2.62
C LEU A 95 -23.50 9.26 -2.49
N ILE A 96 -24.01 9.12 -1.28
CA ILE A 96 -25.43 9.34 -0.98
C ILE A 96 -25.63 10.83 -0.71
N SER A 97 -26.41 11.51 -1.55
CA SER A 97 -26.92 12.86 -1.29
C SER A 97 -28.35 12.80 -0.77
N ARG A 98 -28.69 13.70 0.14
CA ARG A 98 -30.06 13.93 0.65
C ARG A 98 -30.42 15.38 0.39
#